data_AF-A0A1F9RZD6-F1
#
_entry.id   AF-A0A1F9RZD6-F1
#
_cell.length_a   1.000
_cell.length_b   1.000
_cell.length_c   1.000
_cell.angle_alpha   90.00
_cell.angle_beta   90.00
_cell.angle_gamma   90.00
#
_symmetry.space_group_name_H-M   'P 1'
#
loop_
_entity.id
_entity.type
_entity.pdbx_description
1 polymer ?
#
loop_
_entity_poly.entity_id
_entity_poly.type
_entity_poly.pdbx_seq_one_letter_code
_entity_poly.pdbx_strand_id
1 'polypeptide(L)'
;MTPLVPILRRILFAALLAASFAASALACRFCDAPSPVPPGTQEADAPLDLRVPPGLLPGELESIQASDPGRYVLRGSYIDDTRPSSPKAHLVTLAAAQPFFTAPARERVEVLRAKKAAGTLTAEDLKAAQLLFWHRGPLLSEPEREFLRSLNPLQLGPAPAKGKDAKAGTLSVSGGGMAASGDGLIAQFLQRVELAGDAEQKAALVESVGLLLGTPTGRQLASEFVATGAKARVGFVEIANSQVLTQNGKKVMNASGGYANSAGDVIQISLNRDYLQTDPQFRRHYMTATLGHELLGHGLESARAKKAGVFPAYGIYRENEANAGLVGWIVTAELGAKLDNGHMWRYLKDPEEYHQGLRVNLPYYTTTFNADEIRDGVATLKSRLERVRKELAGMPGFVSSWESWRPIIVHFVSIHKMVQADFASLLELIDNNVKKYAPSRTATLKGIIAHLETTIAYYETTEGAARLARHKAAFSKPFFAEEEARLQVRRARLEEVTRGKASESFSPPSPGQVTFGELQAMHAKDKKEHPEHWK
;
A
#
# COMPACT_ATOMS: atom_id res chain seq x y z
N MET A 1 -1.44 57.94 27.63
CA MET A 1 -1.74 56.55 28.04
C MET A 1 -1.79 55.69 26.78
N THR A 2 -0.68 55.07 26.41
CA THR A 2 -0.55 54.18 25.26
C THR A 2 -1.23 52.84 25.56
N PRO A 3 -1.98 52.22 24.62
CA PRO A 3 -2.76 51.04 24.94
C PRO A 3 -1.82 49.84 25.07
N LEU A 4 -1.72 49.26 26.26
CA LEU A 4 -0.95 48.05 26.55
C LEU A 4 -1.54 46.78 25.91
N VAL A 5 -2.82 46.82 25.53
CA VAL A 5 -3.60 45.67 25.05
C VAL A 5 -3.11 45.05 23.73
N PRO A 6 -2.66 45.80 22.70
CA PRO A 6 -2.20 45.22 21.44
C PRO A 6 -0.85 44.50 21.58
N ILE A 7 0.00 44.95 22.51
CA ILE A 7 1.32 44.36 22.76
C ILE A 7 1.14 43.01 23.46
N LEU A 8 0.27 42.94 24.47
CA LEU A 8 -0.02 41.68 25.17
C LEU A 8 -0.63 40.62 24.22
N ARG A 9 -1.53 41.02 23.31
CA ARG A 9 -2.10 40.10 22.32
C ARG A 9 -1.05 39.54 21.36
N ARG A 10 -0.07 40.34 20.93
CA ARG A 10 1.01 39.89 20.05
C ARG A 10 1.97 38.93 20.76
N ILE A 11 2.27 39.19 22.03
CA ILE A 11 3.10 38.29 22.86
C ILE A 11 2.39 36.96 23.11
N LEU A 12 1.10 36.97 23.45
CA LEU A 12 0.32 35.74 23.63
C LEU A 12 0.20 34.93 22.33
N PHE A 13 -0.02 35.61 21.20
CA PHE A 13 -0.11 34.94 19.91
C PHE A 13 1.23 34.33 19.48
N ALA A 14 2.34 35.03 19.71
CA ALA A 14 3.68 34.50 19.45
C ALA A 14 4.02 33.31 20.37
N ALA A 15 3.62 33.35 21.65
CA ALA A 15 3.79 32.25 22.58
C ALA A 15 2.94 31.02 22.22
N LEU A 16 1.69 31.23 21.77
CA LEU A 16 0.81 30.17 21.26
C LEU A 16 1.36 29.57 19.95
N LEU A 17 1.89 30.40 19.05
CA LEU A 17 2.56 29.92 17.83
C LEU A 17 3.79 29.07 18.19
N ALA A 18 4.66 29.57 19.07
CA ALA A 18 5.85 28.84 19.52
C ALA A 18 5.50 27.52 20.22
N ALA A 19 4.43 27.49 21.03
CA ALA A 19 3.93 26.26 21.65
C ALA A 19 3.37 25.26 20.62
N SER A 20 2.68 25.74 19.57
CA SER A 20 2.16 24.88 18.50
C SER A 20 3.25 24.30 17.58
N PHE A 21 4.36 25.04 17.38
CA PHE A 21 5.54 24.52 16.68
C PHE A 21 6.38 23.58 17.56
N ALA A 22 6.46 23.82 18.88
CA ALA A 22 7.11 22.91 19.83
C ALA A 22 6.33 21.60 20.03
N ALA A 23 5.00 21.61 19.95
CA ALA A 23 4.17 20.40 19.99
C ALA A 23 4.33 19.52 18.73
N SER A 24 4.65 20.14 17.58
CA SER A 24 4.95 19.44 16.33
C SER A 24 6.32 18.74 16.34
N ALA A 25 7.24 19.15 17.22
CA ALA A 25 8.53 18.50 17.45
C ALA A 25 8.43 17.27 18.38
N LEU A 26 7.29 17.06 19.06
CA LEU A 26 7.04 15.91 19.95
C LEU A 26 6.20 14.80 19.30
N ALA A 27 5.82 14.96 18.03
CA ALA A 27 4.97 14.02 17.29
C ALA A 27 5.59 13.52 15.97
N CYS A 28 6.70 12.78 16.05
CA CYS A 28 6.85 11.52 15.31
C CYS A 28 7.93 10.63 15.95
N ARG A 29 7.66 10.07 17.14
CA ARG A 29 8.57 9.11 17.79
C ARG A 29 8.70 7.76 17.07
N PHE A 30 7.92 7.51 16.01
CA PHE A 30 7.87 6.24 15.28
C PHE A 30 8.37 6.31 13.82
N CYS A 31 8.68 7.51 13.30
CA CYS A 31 9.37 7.67 12.01
C CYS A 31 10.87 7.31 12.09
N ASP A 32 11.38 7.03 13.30
CA ASP A 32 12.80 6.97 13.61
C ASP A 32 13.34 5.56 13.86
N ALA A 33 12.50 4.52 13.88
CA ALA A 33 12.96 3.14 13.95
C ALA A 33 13.04 2.55 12.54
N PRO A 34 14.21 2.07 12.05
CA PRO A 34 14.28 1.36 10.79
C PRO A 34 13.42 0.11 10.82
N SER A 35 12.88 -0.24 9.65
CA SER A 35 12.08 -1.45 9.43
C SER A 35 12.78 -2.68 10.03
N PRO A 36 12.08 -3.54 10.80
CA PRO A 36 12.64 -4.79 11.32
C PRO A 36 12.89 -5.83 10.22
N VAL A 37 12.48 -5.55 8.98
CA VAL A 37 12.70 -6.41 7.82
C VAL A 37 13.99 -5.97 7.12
N PRO A 38 14.95 -6.89 6.87
CA PRO A 38 16.13 -6.54 6.08
C PRO A 38 15.67 -6.04 4.69
N PRO A 39 16.27 -4.96 4.16
CA PRO A 39 15.90 -4.41 2.87
C PRO A 39 16.02 -5.47 1.76
N GLY A 40 15.21 -5.32 0.71
CA GLY A 40 15.34 -6.13 -0.49
C GLY A 40 16.76 -6.01 -1.08
N THR A 41 17.34 -7.13 -1.50
CA THR A 41 18.67 -7.15 -2.11
C THR A 41 18.58 -6.67 -3.56
N GLN A 42 19.25 -5.57 -3.88
CA GLN A 42 19.58 -5.24 -5.28
C GLN A 42 20.73 -6.14 -5.74
N GLU A 43 20.69 -6.60 -6.99
CA GLU A 43 21.81 -7.31 -7.61
C GLU A 43 23.01 -6.36 -7.75
N ALA A 44 24.22 -6.90 -7.67
CA ALA A 44 25.46 -6.10 -7.65
C ALA A 44 25.64 -5.25 -8.93
N ASP A 45 25.19 -5.76 -10.07
CA ASP A 45 25.24 -5.11 -11.38
C ASP A 45 24.00 -4.26 -11.71
N ALA A 46 22.97 -4.28 -10.87
CA ALA A 46 21.80 -3.44 -11.06
C ALA A 46 22.13 -1.96 -10.80
N PRO A 47 21.49 -1.02 -11.54
CA PRO A 47 21.53 0.40 -11.19
C PRO A 47 21.12 0.62 -9.75
N LEU A 48 21.88 1.45 -9.04
CA LEU A 48 21.55 1.85 -7.67
C LEU A 48 20.25 2.67 -7.67
N ASP A 49 19.13 2.00 -7.40
CA ASP A 49 17.83 2.64 -7.31
C ASP A 49 17.57 3.15 -5.89
N LEU A 50 17.56 4.47 -5.74
CA LEU A 50 17.37 5.14 -4.45
C LEU A 50 15.96 4.99 -3.87
N ARG A 51 15.00 4.46 -4.62
CA ARG A 51 13.64 4.16 -4.13
C ARG A 51 13.57 2.83 -3.39
N VAL A 52 14.54 1.95 -3.59
CA VAL A 52 14.59 0.69 -2.84
C VAL A 52 15.14 0.99 -1.46
N PRO A 53 14.41 0.70 -0.37
CA PRO A 53 14.87 0.98 0.97
C PRO A 53 16.25 0.35 1.24
N PRO A 54 17.15 1.08 1.93
CA PRO A 54 16.96 2.42 2.49
C PRO A 54 17.34 3.57 1.54
N GLY A 55 17.75 3.29 0.30
CA GLY A 55 18.44 4.27 -0.54
C GLY A 55 19.77 4.74 0.06
N LEU A 56 20.01 6.05 0.05
CA LEU A 56 21.17 6.70 0.67
C LEU A 56 20.89 7.03 2.14
N LEU A 57 21.84 6.70 3.01
CA LEU A 57 21.87 7.20 4.39
C LEU A 57 22.34 8.67 4.40
N PRO A 58 22.04 9.43 5.46
CA PRO A 58 22.47 10.83 5.57
C PRO A 58 23.98 10.99 5.35
N GLY A 59 24.40 11.90 4.47
CA GLY A 59 25.80 12.18 4.17
C GLY A 59 26.42 11.32 3.06
N GLU A 60 25.76 10.25 2.61
CA GLU A 60 26.33 9.36 1.58
C GLU A 60 26.31 9.99 0.19
N LEU A 61 25.30 10.79 -0.15
CA LEU A 61 25.27 11.48 -1.45
C LEU A 61 26.43 12.47 -1.55
N GLU A 62 26.63 13.25 -0.48
CA GLU A 62 27.69 14.24 -0.37
C GLU A 62 29.06 13.57 -0.45
N SER A 63 29.21 12.40 0.18
CA SER A 63 30.45 11.61 0.12
C SER A 63 30.74 11.10 -1.29
N ILE A 64 29.71 10.60 -2.00
CA ILE A 64 29.82 10.18 -3.39
C ILE A 64 30.24 11.37 -4.26
N GLN A 65 29.56 12.51 -4.14
CA GLN A 65 29.86 13.70 -4.94
C GLN A 65 31.22 14.32 -4.62
N ALA A 66 31.66 14.26 -3.36
CA ALA A 66 32.95 14.77 -2.92
C ALA A 66 34.12 13.88 -3.35
N SER A 67 33.89 12.57 -3.55
CA SER A 67 34.93 11.65 -4.00
C SER A 67 35.48 12.00 -5.38
N ASP A 68 34.67 12.66 -6.21
CA ASP A 68 34.98 12.95 -7.60
C ASP A 68 34.09 14.11 -8.12
N PRO A 69 34.44 15.37 -7.80
CA PRO A 69 33.58 16.51 -8.05
C PRO A 69 33.16 16.64 -9.52
N GLY A 70 31.85 16.65 -9.77
CA GLY A 70 31.26 16.76 -11.11
C GLY A 70 31.09 15.44 -11.86
N ARG A 71 31.64 14.33 -11.35
CA ARG A 71 31.43 13.00 -11.94
C ARG A 71 30.06 12.42 -11.63
N TYR A 72 29.66 12.45 -10.37
CA TYR A 72 28.44 11.79 -9.93
C TYR A 72 27.30 12.80 -9.77
N VAL A 73 26.23 12.62 -10.52
CA VAL A 73 25.08 13.53 -10.54
C VAL A 73 23.81 12.78 -10.19
N LEU A 74 23.07 13.27 -9.21
CA LEU A 74 21.75 12.72 -8.89
C LEU A 74 20.76 13.09 -10.01
N ARG A 75 20.18 12.08 -10.67
CA ARG A 75 19.11 12.26 -11.66
C ARG A 75 17.88 11.47 -11.28
N GLY A 76 16.93 12.17 -10.65
CA GLY A 76 15.71 11.56 -10.13
C GLY A 76 16.03 10.57 -9.00
N SER A 77 15.85 9.28 -9.26
CA SER A 77 16.06 8.19 -8.29
C SER A 77 17.33 7.39 -8.52
N TYR A 78 18.22 7.84 -9.41
CA TYR A 78 19.47 7.18 -9.75
C TYR A 78 20.65 8.16 -9.65
N ILE A 79 21.85 7.61 -9.53
CA ILE A 79 23.10 8.36 -9.61
C ILE A 79 23.72 8.10 -10.98
N ASP A 80 23.97 9.16 -11.74
CA ASP A 80 24.66 9.11 -13.02
C ASP A 80 26.19 9.33 -12.81
N ASP A 81 27.02 8.43 -13.32
CA ASP A 81 28.44 8.62 -13.63
C ASP A 81 28.54 9.31 -15.00
N THR A 82 29.05 10.54 -15.03
CA THR A 82 29.13 11.35 -16.25
C THR A 82 30.34 11.02 -17.13
N ARG A 83 31.25 10.14 -16.69
CA ARG A 83 32.47 9.78 -17.46
C ARG A 83 32.24 8.86 -18.65
N PRO A 84 31.40 7.80 -18.57
CA PRO A 84 31.26 6.88 -19.67
C PRO A 84 30.68 7.59 -20.90
N SER A 85 31.16 7.24 -22.08
CA SER A 85 30.64 7.80 -23.35
C SER A 85 29.29 7.19 -23.75
N SER A 86 28.93 6.04 -23.18
CA SER A 86 27.66 5.34 -23.43
C SER A 86 26.60 5.68 -22.37
N PRO A 87 25.40 6.15 -22.76
CA PRO A 87 24.31 6.44 -21.83
C PRO A 87 23.89 5.26 -20.94
N LYS A 88 24.03 4.01 -21.44
CA LYS A 88 23.71 2.80 -20.65
C LYS A 88 24.69 2.53 -19.52
N ALA A 89 25.89 3.10 -19.60
CA ALA A 89 26.92 3.01 -18.57
C ALA A 89 26.89 4.21 -17.61
N HIS A 90 26.01 5.20 -17.84
CA HIS A 90 25.87 6.35 -16.94
C HIS A 90 25.29 5.94 -15.60
N LEU A 91 24.46 4.91 -15.50
CA LEU A 91 23.89 4.53 -14.21
C LEU A 91 24.95 3.87 -13.31
N VAL A 92 25.20 4.46 -12.15
CA VAL A 92 26.04 3.85 -11.11
C VAL A 92 25.36 2.58 -10.62
N THR A 93 26.05 1.44 -10.71
CA THR A 93 25.56 0.16 -10.18
C THR A 93 25.77 0.07 -8.68
N LEU A 94 25.07 -0.86 -8.01
CA LEU A 94 25.28 -1.11 -6.58
C LEU A 94 26.75 -1.46 -6.27
N ALA A 95 27.38 -2.32 -7.08
CA ALA A 95 28.78 -2.69 -6.92
C ALA A 95 29.72 -1.49 -7.08
N ALA A 96 29.45 -0.62 -8.06
CA ALA A 96 30.23 0.60 -8.26
C ALA A 96 30.04 1.60 -7.10
N ALA A 97 28.86 1.61 -6.47
CA ALA A 97 28.57 2.48 -5.34
C ALA A 97 29.14 1.97 -4.00
N GLN A 98 29.34 0.66 -3.86
CA GLN A 98 29.72 -0.01 -2.62
C GLN A 98 30.96 0.57 -1.91
N PRO A 99 32.05 0.98 -2.62
CA PRO A 99 33.21 1.60 -1.97
C PRO A 99 32.86 2.93 -1.26
N PHE A 100 31.94 3.72 -1.83
CA PHE A 100 31.51 5.00 -1.25
C PHE A 100 30.68 4.83 0.02
N PHE A 101 30.10 3.65 0.24
CA PHE A 101 29.36 3.34 1.45
C PHE A 101 30.24 2.71 2.52
N THR A 102 31.21 1.91 2.11
CA THR A 102 32.03 1.10 3.03
C THR A 102 32.90 1.99 3.93
N ALA A 103 33.61 2.98 3.37
CA ALA A 103 34.50 3.83 4.16
C ALA A 103 33.73 4.72 5.16
N PRO A 104 32.66 5.46 4.77
CA PRO A 104 31.86 6.23 5.71
C PRO A 104 31.16 5.37 6.78
N ALA A 105 30.70 4.16 6.42
CA ALA A 105 30.10 3.25 7.39
C ALA A 105 31.11 2.85 8.48
N ARG A 106 32.36 2.55 8.11
CA ARG A 106 33.44 2.23 9.07
C ARG A 106 33.79 3.41 9.96
N GLU A 107 33.97 4.60 9.36
CA GLU A 107 34.23 5.83 10.11
C GLU A 107 33.13 6.09 11.15
N ARG A 108 31.87 5.92 10.74
CA ARG A 108 30.73 6.09 11.64
C ARG A 108 30.71 5.04 12.75
N VAL A 109 31.10 3.79 12.48
CA VAL A 109 31.29 2.76 13.52
C VAL A 109 32.34 3.18 14.53
N GLU A 110 33.48 3.74 14.10
CA GLU A 110 34.53 4.23 15.02
C GLU A 110 34.06 5.42 15.87
N VAL A 111 33.32 6.36 15.28
CA VAL A 111 32.69 7.46 16.04
C VAL A 111 31.74 6.91 17.10
N LEU A 112 30.92 5.90 16.76
CA LEU A 112 30.01 5.26 17.71
C LEU A 112 30.78 4.50 18.81
N ARG A 113 31.90 3.86 18.49
CA ARG A 113 32.79 3.20 19.47
C ARG A 113 33.35 4.20 20.47
N ALA A 114 33.88 5.33 19.98
CA ALA A 114 34.41 6.39 20.82
C ALA A 114 33.32 6.98 21.74
N LYS A 115 32.13 7.25 21.21
CA LYS A 115 30.99 7.73 22.01
C LYS A 115 30.50 6.71 23.04
N LYS A 116 30.48 5.42 22.69
CA LYS A 116 30.14 4.34 23.64
C LYS A 116 31.14 4.31 24.79
N ALA A 117 32.44 4.37 24.49
CA ALA A 117 33.51 4.37 25.49
C ALA A 117 33.44 5.59 26.41
N ALA A 118 33.06 6.75 25.86
CA ALA A 118 32.88 7.99 26.62
C ALA A 118 31.53 8.07 27.38
N GLY A 119 30.59 7.14 27.18
CA GLY A 119 29.25 7.20 27.76
C GLY A 119 28.37 8.33 27.20
N THR A 120 28.65 8.79 25.97
CA THR A 120 28.00 9.96 25.35
C THR A 120 27.08 9.61 24.17
N LEU A 121 26.67 8.34 24.06
CA LEU A 121 25.72 7.91 23.02
C LEU A 121 24.36 8.60 23.19
N THR A 122 23.88 9.22 22.12
CA THR A 122 22.53 9.79 22.05
C THR A 122 21.54 8.81 21.41
N ALA A 123 20.25 9.14 21.46
CA ALA A 123 19.23 8.38 20.73
C ALA A 123 19.48 8.38 19.20
N GLU A 124 19.99 9.48 18.66
CA GLU A 124 20.37 9.59 17.24
C GLU A 124 21.54 8.69 16.89
N ASP A 125 22.50 8.52 17.81
CA ASP A 125 23.62 7.60 17.63
C ASP A 125 23.16 6.14 17.59
N LEU A 126 22.20 5.77 18.45
CA LEU A 126 21.59 4.43 18.44
C LEU A 126 20.81 4.17 17.15
N LYS A 127 20.03 5.15 16.67
CA LYS A 127 19.35 5.09 15.38
C LYS A 127 20.33 4.92 14.22
N ALA A 128 21.42 5.69 14.22
CA ALA A 128 22.48 5.58 13.22
C ALA A 128 23.14 4.20 13.25
N ALA A 129 23.41 3.65 14.45
CA ALA A 129 23.96 2.31 14.62
C ALA A 129 23.02 1.23 14.03
N GLN A 130 21.70 1.37 14.23
CA GLN A 130 20.69 0.45 13.70
C GLN A 130 20.63 0.50 12.17
N LEU A 131 20.62 1.70 11.58
CA LEU A 131 20.64 1.88 10.12
C LEU A 131 21.89 1.28 9.49
N LEU A 132 23.07 1.51 10.10
CA LEU A 132 24.32 0.91 9.65
C LEU A 132 24.27 -0.61 9.72
N PHE A 133 23.78 -1.18 10.82
CA PHE A 133 23.71 -2.62 11.01
C PHE A 133 22.89 -3.30 9.90
N TRP A 134 21.71 -2.76 9.60
CA TRP A 134 20.80 -3.36 8.63
C TRP A 134 21.22 -3.11 7.19
N HIS A 135 21.69 -1.92 6.87
CA HIS A 135 21.83 -1.49 5.49
C HIS A 135 23.26 -1.48 4.98
N ARG A 136 24.24 -1.40 5.89
CA ARG A 136 25.66 -1.42 5.59
C ARG A 136 26.38 -2.58 6.27
N GLY A 137 25.69 -3.35 7.11
CA GLY A 137 26.22 -4.55 7.78
C GLY A 137 26.95 -5.51 6.85
N PRO A 138 26.43 -5.86 5.65
CA PRO A 138 27.14 -6.71 4.70
C PRO A 138 28.49 -6.15 4.20
N LEU A 139 28.74 -4.85 4.35
CA LEU A 139 29.98 -4.17 3.94
C LEU A 139 31.01 -4.06 5.06
N LEU A 140 30.60 -4.39 6.29
CA LEU A 140 31.40 -4.25 7.50
C LEU A 140 32.00 -5.61 7.90
N SER A 141 33.13 -5.56 8.59
CA SER A 141 33.74 -6.74 9.20
C SER A 141 32.86 -7.28 10.33
N GLU A 142 33.00 -8.57 10.65
CA GLU A 142 32.20 -9.19 11.71
C GLU A 142 32.34 -8.49 13.08
N PRO A 143 33.54 -8.03 13.52
CA PRO A 143 33.68 -7.24 14.75
C PRO A 143 32.94 -5.89 14.73
N GLU A 144 32.86 -5.23 13.57
CA GLU A 144 32.08 -3.99 13.41
C GLU A 144 30.58 -4.28 13.48
N ARG A 145 30.13 -5.38 12.85
CA ARG A 145 28.73 -5.82 12.89
C ARG A 145 28.28 -6.23 14.29
N GLU A 146 29.12 -6.96 15.03
CA GLU A 146 28.84 -7.36 16.41
C GLU A 146 28.77 -6.14 17.32
N PHE A 147 29.69 -5.18 17.14
CA PHE A 147 29.63 -3.92 17.86
C PHE A 147 28.31 -3.18 17.61
N LEU A 148 27.89 -3.03 16.35
CA LEU A 148 26.61 -2.38 16.01
C LEU A 148 25.41 -3.15 16.57
N ARG A 149 25.45 -4.49 16.59
CA ARG A 149 24.43 -5.33 17.23
C ARG A 149 24.35 -5.05 18.73
N SER A 150 25.50 -4.90 19.40
CA SER A 150 25.57 -4.60 20.84
C SER A 150 24.97 -3.25 21.23
N LEU A 151 24.76 -2.35 20.27
CA LEU A 151 24.12 -1.05 20.48
C LEU A 151 22.59 -1.11 20.31
N ASN A 152 22.02 -2.25 19.91
CA ASN A 152 20.61 -2.42 19.60
C ASN A 152 19.96 -3.47 20.51
N PRO A 153 19.39 -3.09 21.68
CA PRO A 153 18.86 -4.03 22.68
C PRO A 153 17.51 -4.68 22.32
N LEU A 154 16.91 -4.35 21.18
CA LEU A 154 15.78 -5.13 20.65
C LEU A 154 16.31 -6.48 20.17
N GLN A 155 16.16 -7.51 21.01
CA GLN A 155 16.61 -8.88 20.77
C GLN A 155 16.15 -9.41 19.42
N LEU A 156 16.98 -9.24 18.39
CA LEU A 156 17.06 -10.18 17.29
C LEU A 156 17.55 -11.48 17.91
N GLY A 157 16.70 -12.51 17.91
CA GLY A 157 17.07 -13.85 18.35
C GLY A 157 18.37 -14.30 17.67
N PRO A 158 19.08 -15.29 18.25
CA PRO A 158 20.36 -15.73 17.70
C PRO A 158 20.21 -16.10 16.22
N ALA A 159 21.22 -15.75 15.42
CA ALA A 159 21.28 -16.11 14.01
C ALA A 159 20.96 -17.61 13.84
N PRO A 160 20.15 -18.00 12.84
CA PRO A 160 19.76 -19.39 12.68
C PRO A 160 21.01 -20.23 12.51
N ALA A 161 21.24 -21.14 13.46
CA ALA A 161 22.27 -22.15 13.35
C ALA A 161 22.03 -22.97 12.09
N LYS A 162 23.06 -23.09 11.25
CA LYS A 162 23.05 -24.04 10.14
C LYS A 162 23.02 -25.46 10.72
N GLY A 163 21.87 -26.11 10.70
CA GLY A 163 21.79 -27.57 10.83
C GLY A 163 20.61 -28.12 11.63
N LYS A 164 19.77 -28.86 10.89
CA LYS A 164 19.07 -30.11 11.22
C LYS A 164 18.31 -30.22 12.55
N ASP A 165 17.03 -30.56 12.40
CA ASP A 165 16.11 -31.16 13.37
C ASP A 165 15.58 -30.25 14.50
N ALA A 166 14.44 -29.60 14.24
CA ALA A 166 13.61 -29.01 15.29
C ALA A 166 12.17 -29.55 15.20
N LYS A 167 11.79 -30.37 16.18
CA LYS A 167 10.42 -30.86 16.42
C LYS A 167 9.51 -29.69 16.81
N ALA A 168 8.33 -29.65 16.21
CA ALA A 168 7.30 -28.65 16.46
C ALA A 168 6.77 -28.72 17.91
N GLY A 169 6.77 -27.57 18.59
CA GLY A 169 6.08 -27.38 19.86
C GLY A 169 4.59 -27.05 19.62
N THR A 170 3.72 -27.88 20.18
CA THR A 170 2.26 -27.75 20.11
C THR A 170 1.78 -26.61 21.02
N LEU A 171 1.16 -25.58 20.46
CA LEU A 171 0.43 -24.55 21.21
C LEU A 171 -1.03 -25.00 21.38
N SER A 172 -1.41 -25.28 22.62
CA SER A 172 -2.80 -25.56 23.01
C SER A 172 -3.58 -24.25 23.11
N VAL A 173 -4.60 -24.08 22.26
CA VAL A 173 -5.59 -22.99 22.35
C VAL A 173 -6.81 -23.53 23.09
N SER A 174 -7.07 -23.02 24.30
CA SER A 174 -8.30 -23.32 25.05
C SER A 174 -9.48 -22.59 24.42
N GLY A 175 -10.33 -23.36 23.72
CA GLY A 175 -11.48 -22.88 22.96
C GLY A 175 -12.75 -22.68 23.79
N GLY A 176 -13.48 -21.63 23.43
CA GLY A 176 -14.93 -21.55 23.59
C GLY A 176 -15.60 -22.02 22.29
N GLY A 177 -16.39 -23.09 22.41
CA GLY A 177 -17.32 -23.70 21.47
C GLY A 177 -17.34 -23.28 19.99
N MET A 178 -16.70 -24.08 19.13
CA MET A 178 -17.11 -24.28 17.73
C MET A 178 -17.02 -25.78 17.40
N ALA A 179 -17.99 -26.27 16.61
CA ALA A 179 -18.27 -27.69 16.40
C ALA A 179 -17.16 -28.47 15.65
N ALA A 180 -17.01 -29.73 16.04
CA ALA A 180 -15.88 -30.64 15.89
C ALA A 180 -15.55 -31.20 14.47
N SER A 181 -15.88 -30.50 13.38
CA SER A 181 -15.41 -30.86 12.03
C SER A 181 -14.40 -29.86 11.43
N GLY A 182 -14.15 -28.73 12.11
CA GLY A 182 -13.27 -27.66 11.66
C GLY A 182 -11.81 -27.75 12.13
N ASP A 183 -11.52 -28.53 13.17
CA ASP A 183 -10.24 -28.45 13.89
C ASP A 183 -9.05 -28.95 13.06
N GLY A 184 -9.29 -29.88 12.13
CA GLY A 184 -8.24 -30.41 11.25
C GLY A 184 -7.79 -29.44 10.16
N LEU A 185 -8.70 -28.60 9.62
CA LEU A 185 -8.36 -27.71 8.53
C LEU A 185 -7.47 -26.55 9.00
N ILE A 186 -7.74 -25.97 10.17
CA ILE A 186 -6.92 -24.89 10.72
C ILE A 186 -5.48 -25.36 10.90
N ALA A 187 -5.29 -26.54 11.51
CA ALA A 187 -3.97 -27.12 11.69
C ALA A 187 -3.25 -27.38 10.36
N GLN A 188 -3.94 -27.98 9.38
CA GLN A 188 -3.38 -28.23 8.05
C GLN A 188 -3.03 -26.92 7.31
N PHE A 189 -3.87 -25.90 7.45
CA PHE A 189 -3.64 -24.59 6.86
C PHE A 189 -2.42 -23.91 7.49
N LEU A 190 -2.31 -23.90 8.82
CA LEU A 190 -1.15 -23.33 9.53
C LEU A 190 0.15 -24.12 9.34
N GLN A 191 0.10 -25.39 8.91
CA GLN A 191 1.29 -26.10 8.43
C GLN A 191 1.82 -25.57 7.09
N ARG A 192 0.97 -24.90 6.31
CA ARG A 192 1.32 -24.30 5.01
C ARG A 192 1.58 -22.79 5.11
N VAL A 193 1.08 -22.15 6.16
CA VAL A 193 1.11 -20.70 6.34
C VAL A 193 1.91 -20.35 7.59
N GLU A 194 3.09 -19.78 7.41
CA GLU A 194 3.88 -19.22 8.49
C GLU A 194 3.34 -17.84 8.88
N LEU A 195 3.03 -17.64 10.17
CA LEU A 195 2.64 -16.33 10.71
C LEU A 195 3.86 -15.65 11.36
N ALA A 196 4.31 -14.56 10.76
CA ALA A 196 5.48 -13.79 11.18
C ALA A 196 5.09 -12.54 11.99
N GLY A 197 6.00 -12.09 12.85
CA GLY A 197 5.82 -10.91 13.70
C GLY A 197 6.12 -11.15 15.17
N ASP A 198 5.96 -10.10 15.97
CA ASP A 198 5.96 -10.18 17.43
C ASP A 198 4.70 -10.88 17.98
N ALA A 199 4.57 -10.97 19.31
CA ALA A 199 3.46 -11.67 19.95
C ALA A 199 2.09 -11.04 19.64
N GLU A 200 2.01 -9.70 19.61
CA GLU A 200 0.76 -8.97 19.32
C GLU A 200 0.35 -9.17 17.86
N GLN A 201 1.30 -9.02 16.95
CA GLN A 201 1.11 -9.25 15.52
C GLN A 201 0.66 -10.69 15.25
N LYS A 202 1.33 -11.68 15.83
CA LYS A 202 0.94 -13.08 15.66
C LYS A 202 -0.45 -13.37 16.21
N ALA A 203 -0.82 -12.80 17.36
CA ALA A 203 -2.15 -12.96 17.92
C ALA A 203 -3.23 -12.38 16.97
N ALA A 204 -2.99 -11.20 16.40
CA ALA A 204 -3.89 -10.58 15.43
C ALA A 204 -4.01 -11.42 14.13
N LEU A 205 -2.91 -12.00 13.64
CA LEU A 205 -2.93 -12.88 12.48
C LEU A 205 -3.66 -14.19 12.76
N VAL A 206 -3.45 -14.81 13.93
CA VAL A 206 -4.18 -16.02 14.35
C VAL A 206 -5.67 -15.75 14.43
N GLU A 207 -6.07 -14.62 15.02
CA GLU A 207 -7.46 -14.16 15.06
C GLU A 207 -8.05 -14.03 13.64
N SER A 208 -7.35 -13.34 12.74
CA SER A 208 -7.80 -13.17 11.35
C SER A 208 -7.86 -14.49 10.58
N VAL A 209 -6.92 -15.41 10.77
CA VAL A 209 -7.01 -16.77 10.17
C VAL A 209 -8.22 -17.50 10.71
N GLY A 210 -8.49 -17.45 12.02
CA GLY A 210 -9.67 -18.05 12.63
C GLY A 210 -10.97 -17.49 12.05
N LEU A 211 -11.07 -16.16 11.91
CA LEU A 211 -12.23 -15.50 11.31
C LEU A 211 -12.39 -15.86 9.83
N LEU A 212 -11.30 -15.83 9.06
CA LEU A 212 -11.28 -16.20 7.64
C LEU A 212 -11.81 -17.63 7.45
N LEU A 213 -11.26 -18.59 8.20
CA LEU A 213 -11.68 -20.00 8.15
C LEU A 213 -13.07 -20.24 8.77
N GLY A 214 -13.58 -19.28 9.55
CA GLY A 214 -14.95 -19.26 10.03
C GLY A 214 -15.97 -19.01 8.92
N THR A 215 -15.58 -18.27 7.87
CA THR A 215 -16.46 -18.00 6.71
C THR A 215 -16.58 -19.21 5.78
N PRO A 216 -17.75 -19.45 5.14
CA PRO A 216 -17.90 -20.50 4.14
C PRO A 216 -16.87 -20.42 3.00
N THR A 217 -16.67 -19.24 2.43
CA THR A 217 -15.71 -19.04 1.32
C THR A 217 -14.26 -19.22 1.77
N GLY A 218 -13.88 -18.65 2.93
CA GLY A 218 -12.52 -18.82 3.45
C GLY A 218 -12.19 -20.28 3.75
N ARG A 219 -13.13 -21.06 4.29
CA ARG A 219 -12.97 -22.50 4.53
C ARG A 219 -12.75 -23.30 3.25
N GLN A 220 -13.55 -23.03 2.22
CA GLN A 220 -13.42 -23.68 0.91
C GLN A 220 -12.04 -23.37 0.31
N LEU A 221 -11.70 -22.08 0.17
CA LEU A 221 -10.47 -21.67 -0.50
C LEU A 221 -9.21 -22.05 0.27
N ALA A 222 -9.26 -22.09 1.61
CA ALA A 222 -8.16 -22.62 2.41
C ALA A 222 -7.92 -24.12 2.17
N SER A 223 -8.99 -24.91 2.01
CA SER A 223 -8.87 -26.32 1.66
C SER A 223 -8.22 -26.50 0.29
N GLU A 224 -8.62 -25.66 -0.68
CA GLU A 224 -8.01 -25.62 -2.01
C GLU A 224 -6.53 -25.22 -1.94
N PHE A 225 -6.18 -24.21 -1.13
CA PHE A 225 -4.79 -23.78 -0.89
C PHE A 225 -3.93 -24.91 -0.34
N VAL A 226 -4.39 -25.62 0.70
CA VAL A 226 -3.70 -26.79 1.24
C VAL A 226 -3.50 -27.85 0.15
N ALA A 227 -4.52 -28.12 -0.68
CA ALA A 227 -4.46 -29.10 -1.75
C ALA A 227 -3.47 -28.73 -2.87
N THR A 228 -3.19 -27.45 -3.09
CA THR A 228 -2.13 -27.04 -4.04
C THR A 228 -0.72 -27.41 -3.56
N GLY A 229 -0.54 -27.60 -2.26
CA GLY A 229 0.76 -27.78 -1.62
C GLY A 229 1.59 -26.50 -1.51
N ALA A 230 1.04 -25.35 -1.89
CA ALA A 230 1.69 -24.04 -1.76
C ALA A 230 2.05 -23.73 -0.30
N LYS A 231 3.02 -22.84 -0.14
CA LYS A 231 3.44 -22.29 1.15
C LYS A 231 3.33 -20.78 1.13
N ALA A 232 2.95 -20.19 2.25
CA ALA A 232 2.92 -18.75 2.41
C ALA A 232 3.55 -18.32 3.72
N ARG A 233 4.02 -17.08 3.76
CA ARG A 233 4.41 -16.37 4.98
C ARG A 233 3.60 -15.09 5.05
N VAL A 234 2.89 -14.90 6.16
CA VAL A 234 2.03 -13.74 6.40
C VAL A 234 2.67 -12.90 7.50
N GLY A 235 2.84 -11.61 7.27
CA GLY A 235 3.37 -10.69 8.26
C GLY A 235 2.86 -9.27 8.07
N PHE A 236 3.15 -8.40 9.03
CA PHE A 236 2.85 -6.97 8.91
C PHE A 236 4.03 -6.20 8.35
N VAL A 237 3.75 -5.18 7.54
CA VAL A 237 4.72 -4.22 7.03
C VAL A 237 4.20 -2.80 7.15
N GLU A 238 5.12 -1.84 7.20
CA GLU A 238 4.79 -0.43 7.01
C GLU A 238 4.47 -0.18 5.53
N ILE A 239 3.33 0.45 5.23
CA ILE A 239 2.97 0.86 3.87
C ILE A 239 3.09 2.38 3.78
N ALA A 240 3.89 2.86 2.83
CA ALA A 240 4.10 4.30 2.64
C ALA A 240 2.77 5.03 2.39
N ASN A 241 2.63 6.22 2.98
CA ASN A 241 1.42 7.05 2.95
C ASN A 241 0.20 6.43 3.64
N SER A 242 0.36 5.34 4.38
CA SER A 242 -0.70 4.80 5.22
C SER A 242 -1.00 5.74 6.38
N GLN A 243 -2.29 5.89 6.71
CA GLN A 243 -2.76 6.75 7.79
C GLN A 243 -3.93 6.10 8.52
N VAL A 244 -3.89 6.18 9.86
CA VAL A 244 -5.03 5.91 10.72
C VAL A 244 -5.78 7.22 10.93
N LEU A 245 -7.02 7.28 10.46
CA LEU A 245 -7.88 8.45 10.55
C LEU A 245 -8.96 8.23 11.61
N THR A 246 -9.33 9.28 12.33
CA THR A 246 -10.55 9.27 13.13
C THR A 246 -11.70 9.80 12.28
N GLN A 247 -12.58 8.92 11.83
CA GLN A 247 -13.79 9.27 11.08
C GLN A 247 -15.02 9.03 11.96
N ASN A 248 -15.74 10.11 12.29
CA ASN A 248 -16.93 10.07 13.15
C ASN A 248 -16.69 9.30 14.47
N GLY A 249 -15.55 9.60 15.12
CA GLY A 249 -15.15 8.97 16.39
C GLY A 249 -14.60 7.55 16.28
N LYS A 250 -14.49 7.00 15.06
CA LYS A 250 -13.92 5.68 14.80
C LYS A 250 -12.56 5.76 14.12
N LYS A 251 -11.60 4.96 14.59
CA LYS A 251 -10.29 4.80 13.97
C LYS A 251 -10.39 3.83 12.79
N VAL A 252 -10.21 4.35 11.59
CA VAL A 252 -10.17 3.57 10.34
C VAL A 252 -8.83 3.78 9.65
N MET A 253 -8.50 2.89 8.71
CA MET A 253 -7.28 3.03 7.91
C MET A 253 -7.62 3.59 6.53
N ASN A 254 -6.82 4.55 6.07
CA ASN A 254 -6.86 5.08 4.70
C ASN A 254 -5.54 4.77 3.99
N ALA A 255 -5.46 3.57 3.39
CA ALA A 255 -4.26 3.06 2.75
C ALA A 255 -4.58 1.79 1.93
N SER A 256 -3.56 1.22 1.27
CA SER A 256 -3.63 -0.19 0.88
C SER A 256 -3.75 -1.08 2.12
N GLY A 257 -4.56 -2.13 2.04
CA GLY A 257 -4.67 -3.14 3.09
C GLY A 257 -3.45 -4.06 3.16
N GLY A 258 -2.84 -4.35 2.02
CA GLY A 258 -1.75 -5.31 1.93
C GLY A 258 -1.25 -5.46 0.50
N TYR A 259 -0.42 -6.49 0.29
CA TYR A 259 -0.02 -6.98 -1.02
C TYR A 259 0.53 -8.41 -0.93
N ALA A 260 0.47 -9.14 -2.04
CA ALA A 260 1.07 -10.46 -2.20
C ALA A 260 2.28 -10.40 -3.14
N ASN A 261 3.39 -11.00 -2.73
CA ASN A 261 4.52 -11.32 -3.61
C ASN A 261 4.62 -12.83 -3.80
N SER A 262 4.21 -13.28 -4.99
CA SER A 262 4.16 -14.69 -5.35
C SER A 262 5.35 -15.14 -6.20
N ALA A 263 6.43 -14.36 -6.34
CA ALA A 263 7.54 -14.73 -7.22
C ALA A 263 8.30 -15.98 -6.72
N GLY A 264 8.58 -16.06 -5.42
CA GLY A 264 9.34 -17.16 -4.79
C GLY A 264 8.54 -18.42 -4.48
N ASP A 265 9.19 -19.43 -3.94
CA ASP A 265 8.58 -20.72 -3.53
C ASP A 265 7.65 -20.59 -2.32
N VAL A 266 7.88 -19.57 -1.49
CA VAL A 266 7.01 -19.18 -0.38
C VAL A 266 6.38 -17.84 -0.74
N ILE A 267 5.06 -17.84 -0.90
CA ILE A 267 4.27 -16.63 -1.18
C ILE A 267 4.38 -15.70 0.02
N GLN A 268 4.83 -14.47 -0.18
CA GLN A 268 4.90 -13.47 0.88
C GLN A 268 3.62 -12.65 0.88
N ILE A 269 2.89 -12.67 1.98
CA ILE A 269 1.69 -11.86 2.21
C ILE A 269 2.04 -10.79 3.23
N SER A 270 1.95 -9.54 2.80
CA SER A 270 2.23 -8.38 3.63
C SER A 270 0.92 -7.67 3.95
N LEU A 271 0.51 -7.64 5.22
CA LEU A 271 -0.60 -6.84 5.70
C LEU A 271 -0.09 -5.49 6.21
N ASN A 272 -0.90 -4.45 6.06
CA ASN A 272 -0.57 -3.13 6.58
C ASN A 272 -0.58 -3.13 8.12
N ARG A 273 0.53 -2.73 8.74
CA ARG A 273 0.66 -2.68 10.20
C ARG A 273 -0.36 -1.74 10.85
N ASP A 274 -0.82 -0.71 10.15
CA ASP A 274 -1.78 0.27 10.68
C ASP A 274 -3.13 -0.34 11.05
N TYR A 275 -3.48 -1.53 10.53
CA TYR A 275 -4.66 -2.27 11.01
C TYR A 275 -4.65 -2.44 12.53
N LEU A 276 -3.48 -2.65 13.14
CA LEU A 276 -3.35 -2.85 14.59
C LEU A 276 -3.79 -1.64 15.41
N GLN A 277 -3.78 -0.45 14.80
CA GLN A 277 -4.13 0.82 15.42
C GLN A 277 -5.59 1.26 15.14
N THR A 278 -6.32 0.52 14.31
CA THR A 278 -7.74 0.80 13.99
C THR A 278 -8.69 0.30 15.08
N ASP A 279 -9.97 0.69 14.99
CA ASP A 279 -11.01 0.14 15.86
C ASP A 279 -11.06 -1.40 15.77
N PRO A 280 -11.24 -2.11 16.90
CA PRO A 280 -11.22 -3.58 16.90
C PRO A 280 -12.19 -4.22 15.90
N GLN A 281 -13.39 -3.64 15.73
CA GLN A 281 -14.37 -4.15 14.76
C GLN A 281 -13.92 -3.90 13.31
N PHE A 282 -13.32 -2.74 13.03
CA PHE A 282 -12.74 -2.46 11.71
C PHE A 282 -11.63 -3.46 11.40
N ARG A 283 -10.67 -3.60 12.32
CA ARG A 283 -9.56 -4.55 12.20
C ARG A 283 -10.07 -5.96 11.92
N ARG A 284 -10.95 -6.49 12.76
CA ARG A 284 -11.45 -7.88 12.64
C ARG A 284 -12.09 -8.17 11.28
N HIS A 285 -12.81 -7.23 10.70
CA HIS A 285 -13.46 -7.44 9.40
C HIS A 285 -12.51 -7.18 8.23
N TYR A 286 -11.95 -5.97 8.17
CA TYR A 286 -11.22 -5.52 6.99
C TYR A 286 -9.81 -6.11 6.90
N MET A 287 -9.11 -6.34 8.02
CA MET A 287 -7.81 -7.04 8.00
C MET A 287 -7.99 -8.49 7.56
N THR A 288 -9.06 -9.16 8.02
CA THR A 288 -9.39 -10.53 7.63
C THR A 288 -9.78 -10.62 6.16
N ALA A 289 -10.57 -9.67 5.67
CA ALA A 289 -10.90 -9.56 4.26
C ALA A 289 -9.67 -9.34 3.38
N THR A 290 -8.76 -8.46 3.79
CA THR A 290 -7.47 -8.27 3.12
C THR A 290 -6.62 -9.52 3.15
N LEU A 291 -6.55 -10.24 4.28
CA LEU A 291 -5.87 -11.53 4.33
C LEU A 291 -6.46 -12.51 3.31
N GLY A 292 -7.79 -12.60 3.20
CA GLY A 292 -8.47 -13.39 2.19
C GLY A 292 -8.10 -12.96 0.75
N HIS A 293 -8.15 -11.66 0.48
CA HIS A 293 -7.78 -11.05 -0.80
C HIS A 293 -6.35 -11.43 -1.22
N GLU A 294 -5.37 -11.18 -0.34
CA GLU A 294 -3.95 -11.41 -0.67
C GLU A 294 -3.59 -12.90 -0.69
N LEU A 295 -3.99 -13.67 0.32
CA LEU A 295 -3.56 -15.06 0.47
C LEU A 295 -4.36 -16.03 -0.41
N LEU A 296 -5.69 -15.90 -0.39
CA LEU A 296 -6.60 -16.84 -1.07
C LEU A 296 -7.09 -16.32 -2.43
N GLY A 297 -7.00 -15.01 -2.67
CA GLY A 297 -7.21 -14.39 -3.97
C GLY A 297 -5.96 -14.43 -4.84
N HIS A 298 -4.91 -13.70 -4.45
CA HIS A 298 -3.67 -13.67 -5.23
C HIS A 298 -2.79 -14.90 -5.01
N GLY A 299 -2.55 -15.30 -3.76
CA GLY A 299 -1.62 -16.38 -3.43
C GLY A 299 -2.03 -17.75 -4.00
N LEU A 300 -3.27 -18.17 -3.73
CA LEU A 300 -3.83 -19.42 -4.25
C LEU A 300 -3.76 -19.50 -5.78
N GLU A 301 -4.26 -18.48 -6.48
CA GLU A 301 -4.28 -18.49 -7.94
C GLU A 301 -2.88 -18.35 -8.55
N SER A 302 -1.97 -17.65 -7.88
CA SER A 302 -0.55 -17.64 -8.26
C SER A 302 0.06 -19.04 -8.20
N ALA A 303 -0.24 -19.82 -7.16
CA ALA A 303 0.22 -21.20 -7.06
C ALA A 303 -0.33 -22.10 -8.17
N ARG A 304 -1.62 -21.94 -8.51
CA ARG A 304 -2.25 -22.64 -9.65
C ARG A 304 -1.65 -22.22 -10.98
N ALA A 305 -1.42 -20.93 -11.19
CA ALA A 305 -0.79 -20.41 -12.40
C ALA A 305 0.64 -20.91 -12.57
N LYS A 306 1.40 -21.07 -11.48
CA LYS A 306 2.73 -21.71 -11.49
C LYS A 306 2.63 -23.18 -11.91
N LYS A 307 1.71 -23.94 -11.31
CA LYS A 307 1.48 -25.35 -11.67
C LYS A 307 1.08 -25.52 -13.15
N ALA A 308 0.30 -24.59 -13.68
CA ALA A 308 -0.11 -24.57 -15.09
C ALA A 308 0.97 -24.00 -16.06
N GLY A 309 2.10 -23.50 -15.53
CA GLY A 309 3.17 -22.91 -16.33
C GLY A 309 2.71 -21.65 -17.07
N VAL A 310 1.88 -20.81 -16.44
CA VAL A 310 1.37 -19.53 -16.97
C VAL A 310 1.56 -18.35 -16.01
N PHE A 311 2.26 -18.54 -14.89
CA PHE A 311 2.47 -17.51 -13.87
C PHE A 311 2.90 -16.13 -14.42
N PRO A 312 3.87 -16.02 -15.37
CA PRO A 312 4.21 -14.72 -15.96
C PRO A 312 3.06 -14.04 -16.72
N ALA A 313 2.18 -14.81 -17.35
CA ALA A 313 0.99 -14.28 -18.04
C ALA A 313 -0.13 -13.94 -17.04
N TYR A 314 -0.29 -14.74 -15.99
CA TYR A 314 -1.21 -14.45 -14.89
C TYR A 314 -0.88 -13.13 -14.19
N GLY A 315 0.41 -12.81 -14.04
CA GLY A 315 0.85 -11.54 -13.47
C GLY A 315 0.38 -10.29 -14.25
N ILE A 316 0.01 -10.43 -15.53
CA ILE A 316 -0.58 -9.35 -16.35
C ILE A 316 -2.04 -9.63 -16.72
N TYR A 317 -2.70 -10.57 -16.05
CA TYR A 317 -4.10 -10.88 -16.29
C TYR A 317 -4.99 -9.97 -15.47
N ARG A 318 -5.88 -9.22 -16.13
CA ARG A 318 -6.66 -8.17 -15.48
C ARG A 318 -7.60 -8.70 -14.38
N GLU A 319 -8.06 -9.94 -14.51
CA GLU A 319 -8.98 -10.52 -13.55
C GLU A 319 -8.27 -11.05 -12.29
N ASN A 320 -6.93 -11.04 -12.22
CA ASN A 320 -6.21 -11.37 -10.99
C ASN A 320 -6.65 -10.45 -9.83
N GLU A 321 -6.81 -9.15 -10.09
CA GLU A 321 -7.29 -8.18 -9.10
C GLU A 321 -8.78 -8.35 -8.80
N ALA A 322 -9.61 -8.54 -9.82
CA ALA A 322 -11.04 -8.79 -9.62
C ALA A 322 -11.28 -10.05 -8.80
N ASN A 323 -10.50 -11.10 -9.03
CA ASN A 323 -10.57 -12.33 -8.26
C ASN A 323 -10.26 -12.08 -6.78
N ALA A 324 -9.12 -11.43 -6.51
CA ALA A 324 -8.74 -11.13 -5.14
C ALA A 324 -9.77 -10.20 -4.46
N GLY A 325 -10.26 -9.21 -5.20
CA GLY A 325 -11.38 -8.36 -4.81
C GLY A 325 -12.61 -9.17 -4.38
N LEU A 326 -13.09 -10.07 -5.25
CA LEU A 326 -14.23 -10.94 -4.97
C LEU A 326 -14.03 -11.77 -3.70
N VAL A 327 -12.86 -12.38 -3.51
CA VAL A 327 -12.56 -13.15 -2.29
C VAL A 327 -12.65 -12.25 -1.05
N GLY A 328 -11.99 -11.10 -1.07
CA GLY A 328 -12.03 -10.15 0.06
C GLY A 328 -13.44 -9.63 0.34
N TRP A 329 -14.21 -9.30 -0.69
CA TRP A 329 -15.59 -8.78 -0.56
C TRP A 329 -16.55 -9.83 -0.03
N ILE A 330 -16.46 -11.07 -0.50
CA ILE A 330 -17.29 -12.18 0.00
C ILE A 330 -16.97 -12.43 1.47
N VAL A 331 -15.69 -12.52 1.84
CA VAL A 331 -15.28 -12.69 3.25
C VAL A 331 -15.80 -11.54 4.11
N THR A 332 -15.70 -10.30 3.64
CA THR A 332 -16.25 -9.12 4.34
C THR A 332 -17.76 -9.28 4.59
N ALA A 333 -18.52 -9.68 3.57
CA ALA A 333 -19.97 -9.85 3.66
C ALA A 333 -20.38 -11.04 4.55
N GLU A 334 -19.65 -12.15 4.50
CA GLU A 334 -19.87 -13.35 5.31
C GLU A 334 -19.54 -13.12 6.79
N LEU A 335 -18.62 -12.19 7.10
CA LEU A 335 -18.36 -11.73 8.48
C LEU A 335 -19.43 -10.78 9.02
N GLY A 336 -20.43 -10.39 8.21
CA GLY A 336 -21.47 -9.45 8.63
C GLY A 336 -20.98 -8.01 8.79
N ALA A 337 -19.87 -7.65 8.11
CA ALA A 337 -19.33 -6.30 8.15
C ALA A 337 -20.22 -5.31 7.39
N LYS A 338 -20.03 -4.03 7.69
CA LYS A 338 -20.57 -2.93 6.88
C LYS A 338 -19.92 -2.95 5.50
N LEU A 339 -20.72 -2.76 4.45
CA LEU A 339 -20.28 -2.91 3.07
C LEU A 339 -20.12 -1.54 2.41
N ASP A 340 -19.03 -0.84 2.74
CA ASP A 340 -18.72 0.50 2.22
C ASP A 340 -17.77 0.50 1.01
N ASN A 341 -17.31 -0.67 0.57
CA ASN A 341 -16.35 -0.75 -0.52
C ASN A 341 -17.01 -0.39 -1.86
N GLY A 342 -16.77 0.84 -2.34
CA GLY A 342 -17.29 1.32 -3.62
C GLY A 342 -16.82 0.50 -4.84
N HIS A 343 -15.66 -0.16 -4.76
CA HIS A 343 -15.19 -1.04 -5.83
C HIS A 343 -16.05 -2.29 -5.96
N MET A 344 -16.45 -2.89 -4.83
CA MET A 344 -17.35 -4.04 -4.80
C MET A 344 -18.68 -3.71 -5.49
N TRP A 345 -19.31 -2.60 -5.10
CA TRP A 345 -20.59 -2.17 -5.67
C TRP A 345 -20.49 -1.81 -7.15
N ARG A 346 -19.39 -1.18 -7.58
CA ARG A 346 -19.13 -0.94 -9.00
C ARG A 346 -18.98 -2.25 -9.77
N TYR A 347 -18.26 -3.23 -9.23
CA TYR A 347 -18.07 -4.53 -9.88
C TYR A 347 -19.39 -5.31 -10.02
N LEU A 348 -20.22 -5.33 -8.97
CA LEU A 348 -21.53 -5.99 -9.01
C LEU A 348 -22.45 -5.37 -10.05
N LYS A 349 -22.43 -4.04 -10.17
CA LYS A 349 -23.20 -3.29 -11.17
C LYS A 349 -22.70 -3.53 -12.58
N ASP A 350 -21.40 -3.34 -12.81
CA ASP A 350 -20.74 -3.50 -14.10
C ASP A 350 -19.24 -3.80 -13.90
N PRO A 351 -18.80 -5.06 -14.10
CA PRO A 351 -17.40 -5.43 -14.00
C PRO A 351 -16.48 -4.61 -14.92
N GLU A 352 -16.95 -4.26 -16.11
CA GLU A 352 -16.13 -3.49 -17.05
C GLU A 352 -15.94 -2.05 -16.57
N GLU A 353 -16.97 -1.42 -15.98
CA GLU A 353 -16.84 -0.11 -15.30
C GLU A 353 -15.78 -0.19 -14.19
N TYR A 354 -15.74 -1.29 -13.42
CA TYR A 354 -14.72 -1.53 -12.41
C TYR A 354 -13.31 -1.63 -12.99
N HIS A 355 -13.08 -2.47 -14.01
CA HIS A 355 -11.75 -2.62 -14.63
C HIS A 355 -11.26 -1.33 -15.26
N GLN A 356 -12.17 -0.58 -15.88
CA GLN A 356 -11.87 0.73 -16.43
C GLN A 356 -11.42 1.72 -15.35
N GLY A 357 -12.08 1.70 -14.18
CA GLY A 357 -11.65 2.48 -13.02
C GLY A 357 -10.29 2.05 -12.45
N LEU A 358 -9.97 0.76 -12.45
CA LEU A 358 -8.66 0.27 -11.97
C LEU A 358 -7.50 0.74 -12.85
N ARG A 359 -7.67 0.74 -14.18
CA ARG A 359 -6.62 1.10 -15.15
C ARG A 359 -6.05 2.50 -14.99
N VAL A 360 -6.78 3.37 -14.29
CA VAL A 360 -6.41 4.75 -14.04
C VAL A 360 -5.92 4.98 -12.60
N ASN A 361 -5.94 3.93 -11.76
CA ASN A 361 -5.55 4.01 -10.35
C ASN A 361 -4.05 3.80 -10.11
N LEU A 362 -3.42 2.82 -10.75
CA LEU A 362 -2.00 2.52 -10.58
C LEU A 362 -1.36 2.10 -11.91
N PRO A 363 -0.04 2.35 -12.11
CA PRO A 363 0.68 1.92 -13.30
C PRO A 363 0.56 0.42 -13.59
N TYR A 364 0.53 -0.42 -12.56
CA TYR A 364 0.38 -1.87 -12.75
C TYR A 364 -0.92 -2.25 -13.48
N TYR A 365 -2.07 -1.72 -13.06
CA TYR A 365 -3.37 -2.12 -13.63
C TYR A 365 -3.52 -1.73 -15.11
N THR A 366 -2.84 -0.68 -15.55
CA THR A 366 -2.96 -0.18 -16.92
C THR A 366 -2.29 -1.08 -17.96
N THR A 367 -1.40 -1.99 -17.53
CA THR A 367 -0.69 -2.95 -18.38
C THR A 367 -1.22 -4.38 -18.24
N THR A 368 -2.38 -4.55 -17.61
CA THR A 368 -3.07 -5.86 -17.52
C THR A 368 -4.02 -6.10 -18.69
N PHE A 369 -4.27 -7.36 -19.06
CA PHE A 369 -5.10 -7.73 -20.22
C PHE A 369 -6.09 -8.83 -19.84
N ASN A 370 -7.23 -8.89 -20.54
CA ASN A 370 -7.98 -10.15 -20.69
C ASN A 370 -7.52 -10.92 -21.95
N ALA A 371 -8.13 -12.08 -22.21
CA ALA A 371 -7.81 -12.95 -23.33
C ALA A 371 -8.08 -12.33 -24.72
N ASP A 372 -9.00 -11.38 -24.83
CA ASP A 372 -9.28 -10.70 -26.09
C ASP A 372 -8.31 -9.52 -26.31
N GLU A 373 -8.11 -8.70 -25.28
CA GLU A 373 -7.23 -7.53 -25.31
C GLU A 373 -5.76 -7.88 -25.60
N ILE A 374 -5.28 -9.02 -25.09
CA ILE A 374 -3.88 -9.42 -25.29
C ILE A 374 -3.59 -9.71 -26.77
N ARG A 375 -4.60 -10.08 -27.58
CA ARG A 375 -4.46 -10.35 -29.02
C ARG A 375 -3.91 -9.13 -29.76
N ASP A 376 -4.37 -7.94 -29.38
CA ASP A 376 -3.92 -6.66 -29.91
C ASP A 376 -3.26 -5.80 -28.82
N GLY A 377 -2.39 -6.42 -28.01
CA GLY A 377 -1.84 -5.81 -26.79
C GLY A 377 -1.29 -4.39 -26.96
N VAL A 378 -0.48 -4.12 -27.99
CA VAL A 378 0.07 -2.76 -28.25
C VAL A 378 -1.04 -1.76 -28.58
N ALA A 379 -2.02 -2.13 -29.40
CA ALA A 379 -3.14 -1.25 -29.74
C ALA A 379 -4.01 -0.96 -28.51
N THR A 380 -4.26 -1.98 -27.68
CA THR A 380 -4.94 -1.84 -26.40
C THR A 380 -4.23 -0.84 -25.48
N LEU A 381 -2.91 -0.96 -25.32
CA LEU A 381 -2.12 -0.03 -24.49
C LEU A 381 -2.16 1.40 -25.04
N LYS A 382 -2.09 1.58 -26.37
CA LYS A 382 -2.22 2.90 -27.01
C LYS A 382 -3.59 3.53 -26.75
N SER A 383 -4.67 2.77 -26.85
CA SER A 383 -6.02 3.24 -26.51
C SER A 383 -6.12 3.69 -25.04
N ARG A 384 -5.51 2.93 -24.13
CA ARG A 384 -5.45 3.31 -22.70
C ARG A 384 -4.63 4.56 -22.47
N LEU A 385 -3.51 4.73 -23.17
CA LEU A 385 -2.67 5.92 -23.09
C LEU A 385 -3.48 7.18 -23.44
N GLU A 386 -4.24 7.14 -24.52
CA GLU A 386 -5.12 8.26 -24.93
C GLU A 386 -6.22 8.54 -23.89
N ARG A 387 -6.81 7.50 -23.32
CA ARG A 387 -7.79 7.65 -22.22
C ARG A 387 -7.18 8.34 -21.00
N VAL A 388 -6.01 7.88 -20.55
CA VAL A 388 -5.33 8.45 -19.36
C VAL A 388 -4.92 9.90 -19.62
N ARG A 389 -4.45 10.23 -20.83
CA ARG A 389 -4.16 11.61 -21.25
C ARG A 389 -5.42 12.49 -21.20
N LYS A 390 -6.56 12.00 -21.69
CA LYS A 390 -7.85 12.71 -21.61
C LYS A 390 -8.28 12.94 -20.17
N GLU A 391 -8.13 11.95 -19.29
CA GLU A 391 -8.47 12.08 -17.87
C GLU A 391 -7.57 13.08 -17.16
N LEU A 392 -6.27 13.06 -17.43
CA LEU A 392 -5.31 14.06 -16.94
C LEU A 392 -5.69 15.48 -17.40
N ALA A 393 -6.06 15.64 -18.67
CA ALA A 393 -6.53 16.91 -19.21
C ALA A 393 -7.84 17.39 -18.57
N GLY A 394 -8.66 16.49 -18.03
CA GLY A 394 -9.89 16.79 -17.32
C GLY A 394 -9.72 17.20 -15.84
N MET A 395 -8.54 16.99 -15.25
CA MET A 395 -8.30 17.29 -13.83
C MET A 395 -8.56 18.76 -13.42
N PRO A 396 -8.24 19.79 -14.24
CA PRO A 396 -8.64 21.16 -13.92
C PRO A 396 -10.15 21.34 -13.82
N GLY A 397 -10.92 20.70 -14.71
CA GLY A 397 -12.38 20.69 -14.67
C GLY A 397 -12.93 19.98 -13.42
N PHE A 398 -12.29 18.89 -12.99
CA PHE A 398 -12.61 18.22 -11.74
C PHE A 398 -12.42 19.16 -10.52
N VAL A 399 -11.29 19.86 -10.45
CA VAL A 399 -11.02 20.84 -9.37
C VAL A 399 -12.07 21.94 -9.38
N SER A 400 -12.33 22.55 -10.53
CA SER A 400 -13.34 23.61 -10.67
C SER A 400 -14.74 23.14 -10.26
N SER A 401 -15.12 21.93 -10.64
CA SER A 401 -16.40 21.32 -10.22
C SER A 401 -16.50 21.19 -8.70
N TRP A 402 -15.44 20.74 -8.02
CA TRP A 402 -15.45 20.64 -6.56
C TRP A 402 -15.46 22.02 -5.88
N GLU A 403 -14.69 22.97 -6.38
CA GLU A 403 -14.66 24.34 -5.85
C GLU A 403 -15.99 25.07 -6.01
N SER A 404 -16.75 24.76 -7.07
CA SER A 404 -18.07 25.36 -7.34
C SER A 404 -19.12 25.08 -6.26
N TRP A 405 -18.90 24.08 -5.41
CA TRP A 405 -19.78 23.79 -4.26
C TRP A 405 -19.59 24.77 -3.09
N ARG A 406 -18.46 25.48 -3.00
CA ARG A 406 -18.24 26.42 -1.89
C ARG A 406 -19.20 27.61 -1.95
N PRO A 407 -19.38 28.32 -3.09
CA PRO A 407 -20.38 29.37 -3.20
C PRO A 407 -21.80 28.88 -2.90
N ILE A 408 -22.14 27.64 -3.28
CA ILE A 408 -23.45 27.05 -3.00
C ILE A 408 -23.67 26.89 -1.48
N ILE A 409 -22.67 26.39 -0.74
CA ILE A 409 -22.74 26.32 0.73
C ILE A 409 -22.88 27.73 1.34
N VAL A 410 -22.09 28.69 0.87
CA VAL A 410 -22.16 30.09 1.34
C VAL A 410 -23.54 30.70 1.10
N HIS A 411 -24.17 30.40 -0.03
CA HIS A 411 -25.55 30.80 -0.33
C HIS A 411 -26.55 30.29 0.71
N PHE A 412 -26.52 28.98 1.02
CA PHE A 412 -27.41 28.41 2.04
C PHE A 412 -27.20 28.99 3.45
N VAL A 413 -25.96 29.31 3.81
CA VAL A 413 -25.67 29.96 5.10
C VAL A 413 -26.18 31.40 5.11
N SER A 414 -25.95 32.17 4.04
CA SER A 414 -26.22 33.61 4.01
C SER A 414 -27.67 33.96 3.70
N ILE A 415 -28.30 33.27 2.75
CA ILE A 415 -29.66 33.55 2.29
C ILE A 415 -30.66 32.74 3.12
N HIS A 416 -30.44 31.43 3.24
CA HIS A 416 -31.34 30.51 3.95
C HIS A 416 -31.08 30.40 5.45
N LYS A 417 -30.10 31.15 5.97
CA LYS A 417 -29.76 31.23 7.42
C LYS A 417 -29.43 29.88 8.06
N MET A 418 -28.94 28.92 7.28
CA MET A 418 -28.48 27.64 7.81
C MET A 418 -27.20 27.79 8.64
N VAL A 419 -27.00 26.89 9.60
CA VAL A 419 -25.82 26.93 10.48
C VAL A 419 -24.59 26.45 9.71
N GLN A 420 -23.55 27.28 9.62
CA GLN A 420 -22.32 26.94 8.88
C GLN A 420 -21.65 25.64 9.38
N ALA A 421 -21.73 25.36 10.68
CA ALA A 421 -21.17 24.17 11.29
C ALA A 421 -21.78 22.87 10.73
N ASP A 422 -23.01 22.90 10.22
CA ASP A 422 -23.69 21.74 9.64
C ASP A 422 -23.04 21.32 8.30
N PHE A 423 -22.26 22.21 7.67
CA PHE A 423 -21.53 21.94 6.42
C PHE A 423 -20.05 21.64 6.61
N ALA A 424 -19.57 21.52 7.86
CA ALA A 424 -18.15 21.37 8.15
C ALA A 424 -17.52 20.16 7.45
N SER A 425 -18.18 19.00 7.50
CA SER A 425 -17.72 17.79 6.80
C SER A 425 -17.67 17.95 5.27
N LEU A 426 -18.55 18.76 4.68
CA LEU A 426 -18.57 19.02 3.23
C LEU A 426 -17.44 19.96 2.81
N LEU A 427 -17.18 21.01 3.60
CA LEU A 427 -16.05 21.91 3.35
C LEU A 427 -14.72 21.15 3.45
N GLU A 428 -14.58 20.27 4.45
CA GLU A 428 -13.43 19.38 4.57
C GLU A 428 -13.34 18.41 3.38
N LEU A 429 -14.45 17.83 2.93
CA LEU A 429 -14.48 16.96 1.75
C LEU A 429 -14.04 17.70 0.48
N ILE A 430 -14.50 18.94 0.27
CA ILE A 430 -14.06 19.77 -0.85
C ILE A 430 -12.55 20.05 -0.74
N ASP A 431 -12.07 20.44 0.44
CA ASP A 431 -10.63 20.67 0.67
C ASP A 431 -9.79 19.43 0.41
N ASN A 432 -10.21 18.26 0.90
CA ASN A 432 -9.53 17.00 0.68
C ASN A 432 -9.50 16.64 -0.82
N ASN A 433 -10.61 16.84 -1.55
CA ASN A 433 -10.66 16.58 -2.99
C ASN A 433 -9.75 17.52 -3.80
N VAL A 434 -9.76 18.82 -3.48
CA VAL A 434 -9.02 19.85 -4.22
C VAL A 434 -7.54 19.86 -3.85
N LYS A 435 -7.21 19.84 -2.56
CA LYS A 435 -5.84 20.08 -2.07
C LYS A 435 -5.01 18.80 -1.92
N LYS A 436 -5.65 17.64 -1.72
CA LYS A 436 -4.93 16.37 -1.50
C LYS A 436 -5.15 15.39 -2.65
N TYR A 437 -6.40 15.06 -2.97
CA TYR A 437 -6.72 14.06 -3.97
C TYR A 437 -6.32 14.51 -5.38
N ALA A 438 -6.74 15.70 -5.85
CA ALA A 438 -6.48 16.12 -7.22
C ALA A 438 -4.97 16.23 -7.57
N PRO A 439 -4.09 16.79 -6.70
CA PRO A 439 -2.65 16.78 -6.94
C PRO A 439 -2.06 15.38 -6.96
N SER A 440 -2.43 14.53 -5.98
CA SER A 440 -1.98 13.13 -5.94
C SER A 440 -2.42 12.37 -7.20
N ARG A 441 -3.69 12.50 -7.59
CA ARG A 441 -4.25 11.89 -8.79
C ARG A 441 -3.54 12.36 -10.06
N THR A 442 -3.26 13.66 -10.16
CA THR A 442 -2.49 14.23 -11.28
C THR A 442 -1.10 13.60 -11.38
N ALA A 443 -0.40 13.43 -10.26
CA ALA A 443 0.91 12.77 -10.22
C ALA A 443 0.81 11.29 -10.63
N THR A 444 -0.19 10.57 -10.12
CA THR A 444 -0.47 9.18 -10.49
C THR A 444 -0.74 9.02 -11.99
N LEU A 445 -1.60 9.86 -12.57
CA LEU A 445 -1.91 9.81 -14.00
C LEU A 445 -0.67 10.07 -14.87
N LYS A 446 0.19 11.02 -14.48
CA LYS A 446 1.50 11.23 -15.14
C LYS A 446 2.40 9.99 -15.06
N GLY A 447 2.46 9.35 -13.90
CA GLY A 447 3.20 8.09 -13.72
C GLY A 447 2.66 6.96 -14.60
N ILE A 448 1.33 6.86 -14.73
CA ILE A 448 0.67 5.89 -15.62
C ILE A 448 1.02 6.16 -17.09
N ILE A 449 0.98 7.42 -17.54
CA ILE A 449 1.37 7.81 -18.91
C ILE A 449 2.81 7.36 -19.21
N ALA A 450 3.77 7.72 -18.34
CA ALA A 450 5.17 7.36 -18.54
C ALA A 450 5.38 5.83 -18.56
N HIS A 451 4.66 5.10 -17.70
CA HIS A 451 4.71 3.63 -17.68
C HIS A 451 4.14 3.00 -18.96
N LEU A 452 3.01 3.52 -19.47
CA LEU A 452 2.43 3.07 -20.73
C LEU A 452 3.36 3.33 -21.91
N GLU A 453 3.91 4.54 -22.03
CA GLU A 453 4.84 4.89 -23.10
C GLU A 453 6.07 3.97 -23.10
N THR A 454 6.66 3.72 -21.93
CA THR A 454 7.79 2.80 -21.77
C THR A 454 7.42 1.36 -22.17
N THR A 455 6.24 0.88 -21.73
CA THR A 455 5.79 -0.49 -22.01
C THR A 455 5.45 -0.69 -23.49
N ILE A 456 4.80 0.29 -24.11
CA ILE A 456 4.49 0.30 -25.55
C ILE A 456 5.79 0.25 -26.34
N ALA A 457 6.74 1.14 -26.05
CA ALA A 457 8.03 1.17 -26.72
C ALA A 457 8.79 -0.16 -26.59
N TYR A 458 8.77 -0.77 -25.39
CA TYR A 458 9.37 -2.09 -25.18
C TYR A 458 8.69 -3.17 -26.05
N TYR A 459 7.36 -3.26 -26.06
CA TYR A 459 6.63 -4.25 -26.87
C TYR A 459 6.74 -4.04 -28.38
N GLU A 460 7.16 -2.86 -28.84
CA GLU A 460 7.49 -2.59 -30.24
C GLU A 460 8.92 -3.02 -30.63
N THR A 461 9.77 -3.37 -29.66
CA THR A 461 11.07 -4.02 -29.93
C THR A 461 10.90 -5.50 -30.28
N THR A 462 11.91 -6.10 -30.94
CA THR A 462 11.94 -7.54 -31.23
C THR A 462 11.78 -8.40 -29.97
N GLU A 463 12.46 -8.02 -28.88
CA GLU A 463 12.41 -8.76 -27.62
C GLU A 463 11.03 -8.66 -26.96
N GLY A 464 10.48 -7.44 -26.90
CA GLY A 464 9.16 -7.21 -26.31
C GLY A 464 8.04 -7.84 -27.13
N ALA A 465 8.11 -7.82 -28.46
CA ALA A 465 7.17 -8.52 -29.33
C ALA A 465 7.20 -10.04 -29.08
N ALA A 466 8.40 -10.63 -28.92
CA ALA A 466 8.54 -12.04 -28.56
C ALA A 466 7.95 -12.34 -27.17
N ARG A 467 8.14 -11.44 -26.18
CA ARG A 467 7.53 -11.57 -24.86
C ARG A 467 6.00 -11.49 -24.93
N LEU A 468 5.46 -10.53 -25.68
CA LEU A 468 4.02 -10.39 -25.88
C LEU A 468 3.43 -11.63 -26.57
N ALA A 469 4.12 -12.20 -27.56
CA ALA A 469 3.70 -13.46 -28.20
C ALA A 469 3.65 -14.63 -27.20
N ARG A 470 4.62 -14.74 -26.29
CA ARG A 470 4.58 -15.75 -25.21
C ARG A 470 3.38 -15.56 -24.28
N HIS A 471 3.06 -14.32 -23.93
CA HIS A 471 1.86 -14.03 -23.14
C HIS A 471 0.60 -14.41 -23.90
N LYS A 472 0.44 -13.99 -25.16
CA LYS A 472 -0.69 -14.38 -26.03
C LYS A 472 -0.90 -15.90 -26.05
N ALA A 473 0.18 -16.68 -26.27
CA ALA A 473 0.11 -18.13 -26.27
C ALA A 473 -0.30 -18.72 -24.91
N ALA A 474 0.17 -18.12 -23.81
CA ALA A 474 -0.20 -18.54 -22.46
C ALA A 474 -1.68 -18.27 -22.15
N PHE A 475 -2.25 -17.16 -22.62
CA PHE A 475 -3.67 -16.81 -22.44
C PHE A 475 -4.62 -17.81 -23.11
N SER A 476 -4.15 -18.54 -24.12
CA SER A 476 -4.92 -19.61 -24.77
C SER A 476 -4.91 -20.94 -23.99
N LYS A 477 -4.18 -21.05 -22.86
CA LYS A 477 -4.19 -22.28 -22.06
C LYS A 477 -5.49 -22.41 -21.25
N PRO A 478 -5.94 -23.65 -20.95
CA PRO A 478 -7.19 -23.91 -20.21
C PRO A 478 -7.31 -23.15 -18.88
N PHE A 479 -6.17 -22.91 -18.21
CA PHE A 479 -6.11 -22.18 -16.95
C PHE A 479 -6.94 -20.88 -16.92
N PHE A 480 -6.87 -20.05 -17.97
CA PHE A 480 -7.59 -18.76 -17.99
C PHE A 480 -9.10 -18.95 -18.17
N ALA A 481 -9.54 -19.91 -18.99
CA ALA A 481 -10.96 -20.22 -19.10
C ALA A 481 -11.53 -20.78 -17.78
N GLU A 482 -10.75 -21.60 -17.07
CA GLU A 482 -11.12 -22.10 -15.74
C GLU A 482 -11.15 -20.98 -14.69
N GLU A 483 -10.25 -20.00 -14.78
CA GLU A 483 -10.24 -18.83 -13.89
C GLU A 483 -11.47 -17.94 -14.11
N GLU A 484 -11.83 -17.67 -15.36
CA GLU A 484 -13.09 -16.98 -15.70
C GLU A 484 -14.31 -17.70 -15.13
N ALA A 485 -14.35 -19.03 -15.21
CA ALA A 485 -15.43 -19.82 -14.61
C ALA A 485 -15.47 -19.68 -13.08
N ARG A 486 -14.30 -19.71 -12.40
CA ARG A 486 -14.20 -19.48 -10.95
C ARG A 486 -14.66 -18.08 -10.57
N LEU A 487 -14.32 -17.07 -11.35
CA LEU A 487 -14.75 -15.68 -11.16
C LEU A 487 -16.26 -15.54 -11.23
N GLN A 488 -16.93 -16.19 -12.20
CA GLN A 488 -18.40 -16.18 -12.28
C GLN A 488 -19.05 -16.82 -11.04
N VAL A 489 -18.51 -17.94 -10.56
CA VAL A 489 -19.00 -18.58 -9.32
C VAL A 489 -18.82 -17.66 -8.11
N ARG A 490 -17.66 -17.02 -7.97
CA ARG A 490 -17.37 -16.06 -6.90
C ARG A 490 -18.28 -14.83 -6.98
N ARG A 491 -18.51 -14.30 -8.18
CA ARG A 491 -19.45 -13.19 -8.41
C ARG A 491 -20.87 -13.56 -7.99
N ALA A 492 -21.38 -14.72 -8.43
CA ALA A 492 -22.71 -15.20 -8.05
C ALA A 492 -22.83 -15.36 -6.52
N ARG A 493 -21.77 -15.86 -5.85
CA ARG A 493 -21.72 -15.92 -4.40
C ARG A 493 -21.77 -14.54 -3.76
N LEU A 494 -21.02 -13.56 -4.29
CA LEU A 494 -21.06 -12.19 -3.79
C LEU A 494 -22.46 -11.59 -3.92
N GLU A 495 -23.12 -11.76 -5.06
CA GLU A 495 -24.51 -11.31 -5.29
C GLU A 495 -25.49 -11.96 -4.31
N GLU A 496 -25.30 -13.24 -3.98
CA GLU A 496 -26.09 -13.95 -2.96
C GLU A 496 -25.91 -13.34 -1.57
N VAL A 497 -24.66 -13.19 -1.09
CA VAL A 497 -24.38 -12.72 0.28
C VAL A 497 -24.62 -11.22 0.50
N THR A 498 -24.76 -10.47 -0.60
CA THR A 498 -25.08 -9.03 -0.60
C THR A 498 -26.54 -8.73 -0.97
N ARG A 499 -27.35 -9.75 -1.28
CA ARG A 499 -28.75 -9.56 -1.68
C ARG A 499 -29.53 -8.78 -0.62
N GLY A 500 -30.19 -7.71 -1.07
CA GLY A 500 -30.99 -6.84 -0.20
C GLY A 500 -30.18 -5.88 0.69
N LYS A 501 -28.85 -5.86 0.55
CA LYS A 501 -27.98 -4.90 1.23
C LYS A 501 -27.70 -3.69 0.34
N ALA A 502 -27.38 -2.58 0.98
CA ALA A 502 -26.92 -1.36 0.32
C ALA A 502 -25.52 -0.99 0.81
N SER A 503 -24.91 0.00 0.16
CA SER A 503 -23.65 0.57 0.66
C SER A 503 -23.88 1.19 2.03
N GLU A 504 -23.12 0.76 3.03
CA GLU A 504 -23.22 1.24 4.41
C GLU A 504 -21.84 1.67 4.91
N SER A 505 -21.67 2.96 5.18
CA SER A 505 -20.41 3.49 5.72
C SER A 505 -20.09 2.90 7.09
N PHE A 506 -18.84 2.50 7.29
CA PHE A 506 -18.35 2.12 8.63
C PHE A 506 -18.43 3.29 9.62
N SER A 507 -18.25 4.51 9.13
CA SER A 507 -18.24 5.75 9.92
C SER A 507 -19.26 6.75 9.35
N PRO A 508 -20.58 6.57 9.59
CA PRO A 508 -21.59 7.50 9.09
C PRO A 508 -21.39 8.92 9.64
N PRO A 509 -21.79 9.98 8.90
CA PRO A 509 -21.66 11.36 9.35
C PRO A 509 -22.23 11.58 10.75
N SER A 510 -21.60 12.47 11.52
CA SER A 510 -22.09 12.86 12.84
C SER A 510 -23.50 13.48 12.73
N PRO A 511 -24.41 13.23 13.70
CA PRO A 511 -25.75 13.81 13.68
C PRO A 511 -25.74 15.33 13.46
N GLY A 512 -26.59 15.82 12.56
CA GLY A 512 -26.71 17.24 12.22
C GLY A 512 -25.78 17.72 11.10
N GLN A 513 -24.87 16.89 10.58
CA GLN A 513 -24.09 17.24 9.39
C GLN A 513 -24.89 17.03 8.11
N VAL A 514 -24.83 17.99 7.19
CA VAL A 514 -25.38 17.89 5.84
C VAL A 514 -24.49 16.99 4.98
N THR A 515 -25.09 16.01 4.33
CA THR A 515 -24.43 15.14 3.35
C THR A 515 -24.36 15.79 1.97
N PHE A 516 -23.50 15.27 1.10
CA PHE A 516 -23.35 15.83 -0.24
C PHE A 516 -24.64 15.66 -1.07
N GLY A 517 -25.35 14.54 -0.90
CA GLY A 517 -26.64 14.31 -1.55
C GLY A 517 -27.73 15.28 -1.07
N GLU A 518 -27.76 15.60 0.22
CA GLU A 518 -28.68 16.62 0.77
C GLU A 518 -28.34 18.01 0.21
N LEU A 519 -27.06 18.39 0.14
CA LEU A 519 -26.65 19.66 -0.49
C LEU A 519 -27.08 19.74 -1.96
N GLN A 520 -26.93 18.66 -2.73
CA GLN A 520 -27.39 18.59 -4.11
C GLN A 520 -28.90 18.77 -4.23
N ALA A 521 -29.68 18.09 -3.36
CA ALA A 521 -31.13 18.20 -3.34
C ALA A 521 -31.60 19.62 -2.95
N MET A 522 -30.98 20.21 -1.92
CA MET A 522 -31.25 21.59 -1.50
C MET A 522 -30.98 22.58 -2.63
N HIS A 523 -29.81 22.48 -3.29
CA HIS A 523 -29.44 23.36 -4.40
C HIS A 523 -30.39 23.23 -5.60
N ALA A 524 -30.75 22.00 -5.98
CA ALA A 524 -31.70 21.77 -7.07
C ALA A 524 -33.09 22.33 -6.76
N LYS A 525 -33.56 22.16 -5.52
CA LYS A 525 -34.83 22.72 -5.05
C LYS A 525 -34.81 24.24 -5.06
N ASP A 526 -33.77 24.87 -4.49
CA ASP A 526 -33.66 26.33 -4.42
C ASP A 526 -33.53 26.95 -5.81
N LYS A 527 -32.80 26.34 -6.75
CA LYS A 527 -32.77 26.80 -8.15
C LYS A 527 -34.13 26.79 -8.84
N LYS A 528 -34.99 25.83 -8.48
CA LYS A 528 -36.32 25.69 -9.06
C LYS A 528 -37.31 26.67 -8.44
N GLU A 529 -37.28 26.83 -7.13
CA GLU A 529 -38.24 27.63 -6.35
C GLU A 529 -37.86 29.12 -6.31
N HIS A 530 -36.56 29.42 -6.34
CA HIS A 530 -35.97 30.75 -6.21
C HIS A 530 -34.89 31.02 -7.26
N PRO A 531 -35.21 30.98 -8.58
CA PRO A 531 -34.22 31.17 -9.63
C PRO A 531 -33.51 32.53 -9.57
N GLU A 532 -34.12 33.55 -8.96
CA GLU A 532 -33.53 34.87 -8.70
C GLU A 532 -32.30 34.85 -7.79
N HIS A 533 -32.14 33.83 -6.95
CA HIS A 533 -30.97 33.64 -6.12
C HIS A 533 -29.69 33.33 -6.92
N TRP A 534 -29.83 32.89 -8.18
CA TRP A 534 -28.76 32.28 -8.96
C TRP A 534 -28.48 32.98 -10.31
N LYS A 535 -28.99 34.22 -10.47
CA LYS A 535 -28.83 35.03 -11.69
C LYS A 535 -27.61 35.93 -11.66
#